data_AF-A0A937XIB2-F1
#
_entry.id   AF-A0A937XIB2-F1
#
_cell.length_a   1.000
_cell.length_b   1.000
_cell.length_c   1.000
_cell.angle_alpha   90.00
_cell.angle_beta   90.00
_cell.angle_gamma   90.00
#
_symmetry.space_group_name_H-M   'P 1'
#
loop_
_entity.id
_entity.type
_entity.pdbx_description
1 polymer ?
#
loop_
_entity_poly.entity_id
_entity_poly.type
_entity_poly.pdbx_seq_one_letter_code
_entity_poly.pdbx_strand_id
1 'polypeptide(L)'
;MPKVMWEPLGISTNRGTCSRDVKLQISAERRSNAFRRACEIFVDDGASTLLAYKGDGVQSLAALALMRHASDRRGSARNLVVAVEEPESHLHPRAIHELKAVLDDLSRRHQVVLTTHCPLFVDRADIQQNVVVFEGHARAARSIQEVRDVLGVRASDNLRHAELVLVVEGMSDKVMLDAILGIAPGSLQTAFRDGAIAVSALAGGSKLTYQLGILRDSLALYHCFLDNDDTGRTAIEDAWVAGLVTDADYHLASCPGMTNSEIEDLLDVDVYRAAIENAYRISLSVKQFRHGKAKWSDRLRKVFESQGKIWNDRTELEVKTRVADCVHVNPGQALHPAKRASFDAFTSAVEVRLTELKRSRE
;
A
#
# COMPACT_ATOMS: atom_id res chain seq x y z
N MET A 1 -9.60 -63.34 -13.54
CA MET A 1 -9.80 -61.91 -13.86
C MET A 1 -10.57 -61.26 -12.72
N PRO A 2 -9.98 -60.25 -12.07
CA PRO A 2 -10.71 -59.03 -11.74
C PRO A 2 -9.98 -57.80 -12.31
N LYS A 3 -10.74 -56.89 -12.92
CA LYS A 3 -10.29 -55.57 -13.38
C LYS A 3 -9.95 -54.71 -12.16
N VAL A 4 -8.70 -54.25 -12.05
CA VAL A 4 -8.35 -53.13 -11.17
C VAL A 4 -8.45 -51.85 -12.01
N MET A 5 -9.46 -51.04 -11.72
CA MET A 5 -9.58 -49.67 -12.23
C MET A 5 -8.42 -48.84 -11.68
N TRP A 6 -7.70 -48.16 -12.56
CA TRP A 6 -6.74 -47.12 -12.19
C TRP A 6 -7.44 -45.76 -12.28
N GLU A 7 -7.70 -45.12 -11.15
CA GLU A 7 -8.02 -43.69 -11.10
C GLU A 7 -6.72 -42.88 -11.25
N PRO A 8 -6.67 -41.83 -12.10
CA PRO A 8 -5.57 -40.90 -12.11
C PRO A 8 -5.63 -40.02 -10.87
N LEU A 9 -4.53 -40.00 -10.10
CA LEU A 9 -4.30 -39.08 -8.97
C LEU A 9 -4.29 -37.63 -9.48
N GLY A 10 -5.46 -37.00 -9.51
CA GLY A 10 -5.61 -35.56 -9.62
C GLY A 10 -5.33 -34.93 -8.26
N ILE A 11 -4.31 -34.06 -8.20
CA ILE A 11 -4.14 -33.16 -7.05
C ILE A 11 -4.96 -31.92 -7.37
N SER A 12 -6.14 -31.79 -6.75
CA SER A 12 -6.88 -30.53 -6.74
C SER A 12 -6.58 -29.79 -5.43
N THR A 13 -6.02 -28.58 -5.51
CA THR A 13 -6.01 -27.65 -4.39
C THR A 13 -7.15 -26.67 -4.59
N ASN A 14 -8.23 -26.84 -3.81
CA ASN A 14 -9.40 -25.97 -3.86
C ASN A 14 -9.31 -24.93 -2.75
N ARG A 15 -9.12 -23.66 -3.10
CA ARG A 15 -9.69 -22.47 -2.44
C ARG A 15 -9.54 -21.28 -3.38
N GLY A 16 -10.68 -20.63 -3.66
CA GLY A 16 -10.92 -19.89 -4.89
C GLY A 16 -10.18 -18.56 -5.02
N THR A 17 -9.59 -18.37 -6.21
CA THR A 17 -9.62 -17.18 -7.08
C THR A 17 -8.94 -17.61 -8.39
N CYS A 18 -9.66 -17.59 -9.51
CA CYS A 18 -9.20 -17.89 -10.88
C CYS A 18 -8.17 -19.05 -11.00
N SER A 19 -8.65 -20.29 -11.03
CA SER A 19 -7.81 -21.48 -11.22
C SER A 19 -7.05 -21.40 -12.55
N ARG A 20 -5.74 -21.18 -12.49
CA ARG A 20 -4.81 -21.53 -13.57
C ARG A 20 -4.16 -22.84 -13.17
N ASP A 21 -4.76 -23.94 -13.62
CA ASP A 21 -4.29 -25.29 -13.32
C ASP A 21 -3.02 -25.62 -14.14
N VAL A 22 -1.85 -25.63 -13.49
CA VAL A 22 -0.62 -26.16 -14.11
C VAL A 22 -0.63 -27.69 -14.03
N LYS A 23 -1.06 -28.35 -15.11
CA LYS A 23 -1.09 -29.82 -15.21
C LYS A 23 0.24 -30.36 -15.75
N LEU A 24 1.04 -30.94 -14.86
CA LEU A 24 2.26 -31.64 -15.26
C LEU A 24 1.92 -33.06 -15.78
N GLN A 25 1.90 -33.25 -17.10
CA GLN A 25 1.78 -34.59 -17.70
C GLN A 25 3.17 -35.17 -17.97
N ILE A 26 3.53 -36.22 -17.23
CA ILE A 26 4.71 -37.05 -17.53
C ILE A 26 4.20 -38.28 -18.26
N SER A 27 4.61 -38.47 -19.52
CA SER A 27 4.19 -39.64 -20.31
C SER A 27 4.65 -40.93 -19.62
N ALA A 28 3.72 -41.86 -19.42
CA ALA A 28 3.87 -43.01 -18.53
C ALA A 28 4.72 -44.17 -19.09
N GLU A 29 5.44 -43.98 -20.20
CA GLU A 29 6.29 -45.02 -20.78
C GLU A 29 7.75 -44.88 -20.32
N ARG A 30 8.14 -45.79 -19.42
CA ARG A 30 9.52 -46.12 -19.04
C ARG A 30 10.22 -45.10 -18.12
N ARG A 31 9.83 -45.15 -16.83
CA ARG A 31 10.42 -44.47 -15.66
C ARG A 31 11.96 -44.52 -15.50
N SER A 32 12.70 -45.29 -16.30
CA SER A 32 14.16 -45.39 -16.26
C SER A 32 14.86 -44.81 -17.51
N ASN A 33 14.20 -44.77 -18.67
CA ASN A 33 14.80 -44.27 -19.93
C ASN A 33 14.32 -42.86 -20.34
N ALA A 34 13.22 -42.36 -19.76
CA ALA A 34 12.70 -41.02 -20.06
C ALA A 34 13.62 -39.88 -19.56
N PHE A 35 14.45 -40.10 -18.54
CA PHE A 35 15.39 -39.07 -18.06
C PHE A 35 16.47 -38.68 -19.10
N ARG A 36 16.63 -39.48 -20.17
CA ARG A 36 17.56 -39.19 -21.29
C ARG A 36 16.89 -38.58 -22.52
N ARG A 37 15.55 -38.50 -22.56
CA ARG A 37 14.80 -37.92 -23.69
C ARG A 37 13.84 -36.87 -23.17
N ALA A 38 14.11 -35.62 -23.56
CA ALA A 38 13.29 -34.42 -23.42
C ALA A 38 11.97 -34.62 -22.66
N CYS A 39 11.94 -34.24 -21.38
CA CYS A 39 10.70 -34.09 -20.64
C CYS A 39 9.97 -32.87 -21.21
N GLU A 40 8.87 -33.08 -21.93
CA GLU A 40 8.04 -32.00 -22.45
C GLU A 40 7.06 -31.55 -21.37
N ILE A 41 7.18 -30.28 -20.94
CA ILE A 41 6.28 -29.69 -19.95
C ILE A 41 5.23 -28.88 -20.71
N PHE A 42 3.95 -29.10 -20.42
CA PHE A 42 2.83 -28.33 -20.98
C PHE A 42 2.24 -27.42 -19.91
N VAL A 43 1.85 -26.20 -20.30
CA VAL A 43 1.20 -25.23 -19.41
C VAL A 43 -0.09 -24.75 -20.07
N ASP A 44 -1.18 -24.77 -19.30
CA ASP A 44 -2.50 -24.33 -19.72
C ASP A 44 -2.91 -23.06 -18.97
N ASP A 45 -2.86 -21.93 -19.66
CA ASP A 45 -3.22 -20.58 -19.21
C ASP A 45 -4.46 -20.03 -19.96
N GLY A 46 -5.23 -20.91 -20.60
CA GLY A 46 -6.30 -20.60 -21.56
C GLY A 46 -6.09 -21.29 -22.92
N ALA A 47 -4.85 -21.71 -23.21
CA ALA A 47 -4.51 -22.66 -24.26
C ALA A 47 -3.31 -23.52 -23.85
N SER A 48 -3.51 -24.86 -23.84
CA SER A 48 -2.45 -25.83 -23.55
C SER A 48 -1.38 -25.82 -24.63
N THR A 49 -0.17 -25.39 -24.25
CA THR A 49 1.00 -25.31 -25.15
C THR A 49 2.26 -25.75 -24.41
N LEU A 50 3.29 -26.13 -25.16
CA LEU A 50 4.60 -26.47 -24.58
C LEU A 50 5.15 -25.27 -23.80
N LEU A 51 5.73 -25.53 -22.63
CA LEU A 51 6.39 -24.52 -21.79
C LEU A 51 7.44 -23.73 -22.58
N ALA A 52 8.18 -24.40 -23.46
CA ALA A 52 9.19 -23.79 -24.34
C ALA A 52 8.63 -22.72 -25.30
N TYR A 53 7.31 -22.71 -25.53
CA TYR A 53 6.62 -21.71 -26.35
C TYR A 53 5.88 -20.67 -25.53
N LYS A 54 5.93 -20.77 -24.19
CA LYS A 54 5.44 -19.72 -23.30
C LYS A 54 6.49 -18.63 -23.14
N GLY A 55 6.05 -17.41 -22.82
CA GLY A 55 6.96 -16.32 -22.50
C GLY A 55 7.85 -16.63 -21.29
N ASP A 56 9.03 -16.03 -21.25
CA ASP A 56 10.11 -16.34 -20.28
C ASP A 56 9.66 -16.26 -18.81
N GLY A 57 8.71 -15.38 -18.48
CA GLY A 57 8.14 -15.30 -17.14
C GLY A 57 7.35 -16.55 -16.72
N VAL A 58 6.61 -17.18 -17.63
CA VAL A 58 5.88 -18.45 -17.36
C VAL A 58 6.87 -19.61 -17.25
N GLN A 59 7.92 -19.61 -18.06
CA GLN A 59 9.00 -20.58 -17.97
C GLN A 59 9.74 -20.50 -16.62
N SER A 60 10.05 -19.28 -16.18
CA SER A 60 10.69 -19.01 -14.88
C SER A 60 9.82 -19.44 -13.71
N LEU A 61 8.53 -19.12 -13.72
CA LEU A 61 7.58 -19.56 -12.70
C LEU A 61 7.44 -21.09 -12.65
N ALA A 62 7.36 -21.75 -13.81
CA ALA A 62 7.28 -23.20 -13.87
C ALA A 62 8.57 -23.86 -13.33
N ALA A 63 9.75 -23.32 -13.65
CA ALA A 63 11.02 -23.79 -13.13
C ALA A 63 11.10 -23.64 -11.60
N LEU A 64 10.73 -22.48 -11.06
CA LEU A 64 10.69 -22.23 -9.61
C LEU A 64 9.69 -23.15 -8.89
N ALA A 65 8.50 -23.36 -9.46
CA ALA A 65 7.51 -24.28 -8.91
C ALA A 65 8.01 -25.74 -8.87
N LEU A 66 8.71 -26.17 -9.93
CA LEU A 66 9.34 -27.49 -9.97
C LEU A 66 10.47 -27.61 -8.95
N MET A 67 11.30 -26.57 -8.78
CA MET A 67 12.35 -26.54 -7.76
C MET A 67 11.78 -26.63 -6.35
N ARG A 68 10.73 -25.86 -6.04
CA ARG A 68 9.99 -25.92 -4.76
C ARG A 68 9.51 -27.34 -4.47
N HIS A 69 8.83 -27.96 -5.44
CA HIS A 69 8.29 -29.31 -5.29
C HIS A 69 9.38 -30.39 -5.16
N ALA A 70 10.49 -30.23 -5.87
CA ALA A 70 11.64 -31.13 -5.76
C ALA A 70 12.33 -31.04 -4.40
N SER A 71 12.35 -29.85 -3.79
CA SER A 71 12.88 -29.59 -2.46
C SER A 71 12.02 -30.24 -1.36
N ASP A 72 10.69 -30.06 -1.42
CA ASP A 72 9.76 -30.60 -0.42
C ASP A 72 9.74 -32.14 -0.33
N ARG A 73 9.98 -32.83 -1.45
CA ARG A 73 9.83 -34.30 -1.54
C ARG A 73 11.03 -35.11 -1.05
N ARG A 74 12.19 -34.50 -0.85
CA ARG A 74 13.44 -35.27 -0.65
C ARG A 74 13.82 -35.56 0.80
N GLY A 75 13.15 -34.98 1.81
CA GLY A 75 13.44 -35.23 3.23
C GLY A 75 14.91 -34.94 3.66
N SER A 76 15.72 -34.45 2.73
CA SER A 76 17.11 -34.06 2.89
C SER A 76 17.10 -32.55 2.77
N ALA A 77 17.37 -31.89 3.90
CA ALA A 77 17.49 -30.44 4.02
C ALA A 77 18.67 -29.91 3.18
N ARG A 78 18.53 -29.91 1.86
CA ARG A 78 19.49 -29.27 0.96
C ARG A 78 19.06 -27.81 0.83
N ASN A 79 19.82 -26.93 1.46
CA ASN A 79 19.73 -25.49 1.22
C ASN A 79 20.25 -25.23 -0.20
N LEU A 80 19.34 -24.93 -1.13
CA LEU A 80 19.70 -24.54 -2.50
C LEU A 80 20.10 -23.07 -2.52
N VAL A 81 21.03 -22.73 -3.42
CA VAL A 81 21.26 -21.35 -3.85
C VAL A 81 20.61 -21.20 -5.22
N VAL A 82 19.63 -20.31 -5.32
CA VAL A 82 18.84 -20.05 -6.52
C VAL A 82 19.18 -18.66 -7.02
N ALA A 83 19.81 -18.56 -8.19
CA ALA A 83 20.13 -17.30 -8.84
C ALA A 83 19.17 -17.06 -10.01
N VAL A 84 18.49 -15.92 -10.06
CA VAL A 84 17.51 -15.58 -11.10
C VAL A 84 17.80 -14.22 -11.69
N GLU A 85 17.90 -14.14 -13.01
CA GLU A 85 18.15 -12.88 -13.72
C GLU A 85 16.82 -12.25 -14.17
N GLU A 86 16.61 -10.97 -13.84
CA GLU A 86 15.45 -10.13 -14.22
C GLU A 86 14.10 -10.87 -14.28
N PRO A 87 13.65 -11.47 -13.16
CA PRO A 87 12.49 -12.34 -13.18
C PRO A 87 11.17 -11.60 -13.53
N GLU A 88 11.14 -10.27 -13.43
CA GLU A 88 10.05 -9.41 -13.90
C GLU A 88 9.93 -9.29 -15.42
N SER A 89 10.95 -9.68 -16.18
CA SER A 89 11.02 -9.37 -17.61
C SER A 89 9.80 -9.93 -18.35
N HIS A 90 9.17 -9.08 -19.17
CA HIS A 90 7.95 -9.39 -19.92
C HIS A 90 6.70 -9.76 -19.08
N LEU A 91 6.70 -9.54 -17.76
CA LEU A 91 5.53 -9.75 -16.91
C LEU A 91 4.68 -8.49 -16.77
N HIS A 92 3.35 -8.68 -16.81
CA HIS A 92 2.41 -7.65 -16.40
C HIS A 92 2.53 -7.40 -14.88
N PRO A 93 2.34 -6.17 -14.36
CA PRO A 93 2.53 -5.85 -12.94
C PRO A 93 1.93 -6.83 -11.95
N ARG A 94 0.71 -7.33 -12.20
CA ARG A 94 0.07 -8.35 -11.33
C ARG A 94 0.86 -9.65 -11.20
N ALA A 95 1.48 -10.11 -12.30
CA ALA A 95 2.30 -11.32 -12.29
C ALA A 95 3.64 -11.11 -11.56
N ILE A 96 4.17 -9.88 -11.55
CA ILE A 96 5.37 -9.55 -10.75
C ILE A 96 5.08 -9.69 -9.24
N HIS A 97 3.88 -9.32 -8.79
CA HIS A 97 3.45 -9.52 -7.39
C HIS A 97 3.33 -11.00 -7.04
N GLU A 98 2.70 -11.80 -7.90
CA GLU A 98 2.57 -13.25 -7.71
C GLU A 98 3.96 -13.92 -7.67
N LEU A 99 4.86 -13.50 -8.57
CA LEU A 99 6.25 -13.96 -8.61
C LEU A 99 7.03 -13.58 -7.34
N LYS A 100 6.89 -12.34 -6.85
CA LYS A 100 7.51 -11.91 -5.60
C LYS A 100 7.10 -12.80 -4.43
N ALA A 101 5.79 -13.09 -4.29
CA ALA A 101 5.31 -13.97 -3.23
C ALA A 101 5.91 -15.40 -3.31
N VAL A 102 6.11 -15.92 -4.52
CA VAL A 102 6.76 -17.23 -4.73
C VAL A 102 8.24 -17.18 -4.36
N LEU A 103 8.96 -16.11 -4.75
CA LEU A 103 10.36 -15.92 -4.41
C LEU A 103 10.56 -15.73 -2.89
N ASP A 104 9.68 -14.97 -2.25
CA ASP A 104 9.67 -14.77 -0.79
C ASP A 104 9.43 -16.09 -0.05
N ASP A 105 8.47 -16.93 -0.48
CA ASP A 105 8.25 -18.26 0.11
C ASP A 105 9.47 -19.18 -0.09
N LEU A 106 10.09 -19.14 -1.27
CA LEU A 106 11.29 -19.91 -1.58
C LEU A 106 12.48 -19.49 -0.71
N SER A 107 12.63 -18.18 -0.47
CA SER A 107 13.69 -17.61 0.35
C SER A 107 13.69 -18.09 1.80
N ARG A 108 12.53 -18.54 2.32
CA ARG A 108 12.41 -19.07 3.69
C ARG A 108 13.22 -20.33 3.94
N ARG A 109 13.55 -21.09 2.89
CA ARG A 109 14.30 -22.36 2.99
C ARG A 109 15.56 -22.39 2.14
N HIS A 110 15.68 -21.48 1.18
CA HIS A 110 16.75 -21.45 0.19
C HIS A 110 17.33 -20.05 0.08
N GLN A 111 18.60 -19.94 -0.26
CA GLN A 111 19.18 -18.65 -0.58
C GLN A 111 18.74 -18.27 -2.00
N VAL A 112 18.04 -17.14 -2.13
CA VAL A 112 17.63 -16.60 -3.43
C VAL A 112 18.44 -15.35 -3.71
N VAL A 113 19.10 -15.31 -4.85
CA VAL A 113 19.84 -14.15 -5.37
C VAL A 113 19.17 -13.76 -6.67
N LEU A 114 18.78 -12.49 -6.82
CA LEU A 114 18.15 -12.01 -8.04
C LEU A 114 18.80 -10.73 -8.53
N THR A 115 18.82 -10.55 -9.85
CA THR A 115 19.08 -9.25 -10.47
C THR A 115 17.76 -8.65 -10.93
N THR A 116 17.62 -7.33 -10.80
CA THR A 116 16.35 -6.67 -11.11
C THR A 116 16.55 -5.17 -11.33
N HIS A 117 15.72 -4.61 -12.20
CA HIS A 117 15.52 -3.16 -12.31
C HIS A 117 14.16 -2.74 -11.73
N CYS A 118 13.36 -3.69 -11.25
CA CYS A 118 12.05 -3.46 -10.69
C CYS A 118 12.13 -3.07 -9.21
N PRO A 119 11.63 -1.88 -8.83
CA PRO A 119 11.55 -1.46 -7.44
C PRO A 119 10.80 -2.43 -6.52
N LEU A 120 9.86 -3.23 -7.06
CA LEU A 120 9.07 -4.17 -6.25
C LEU A 120 9.90 -5.24 -5.55
N PHE A 121 11.08 -5.58 -6.07
CA PHE A 121 11.97 -6.59 -5.48
C PHE A 121 12.98 -6.02 -4.48
N VAL A 122 12.99 -4.70 -4.26
CA VAL A 122 13.86 -4.07 -3.26
C VAL A 122 13.42 -4.48 -1.85
N ASP A 123 14.36 -4.97 -1.05
CA ASP A 123 14.15 -5.22 0.37
C ASP A 123 14.29 -3.91 1.15
N ARG A 124 13.20 -3.47 1.78
CA ARG A 124 13.21 -2.25 2.59
C ARG A 124 13.49 -2.53 4.07
N ALA A 125 13.26 -3.77 4.50
CA ALA A 125 13.36 -4.20 5.88
C ALA A 125 14.81 -4.51 6.26
N ASP A 126 15.62 -4.96 5.30
CA ASP A 126 17.07 -5.07 5.44
C ASP A 126 17.76 -4.45 4.23
N ILE A 127 18.19 -3.19 4.39
CA ILE A 127 18.81 -2.42 3.32
C ILE A 127 20.10 -3.10 2.83
N GLN A 128 20.82 -3.82 3.69
CA GLN A 128 22.08 -4.46 3.33
C GLN A 128 21.90 -5.69 2.42
N GLN A 129 20.69 -6.26 2.33
CA GLN A 129 20.39 -7.32 1.35
C GLN A 129 20.33 -6.80 -0.09
N ASN A 130 20.16 -5.48 -0.27
CA ASN A 130 20.17 -4.89 -1.61
C ASN A 130 21.61 -4.61 -2.02
N VAL A 131 22.08 -5.28 -3.06
CA VAL A 131 23.39 -5.01 -3.66
C VAL A 131 23.18 -4.06 -4.83
N VAL A 132 23.67 -2.83 -4.71
CA VAL A 132 23.70 -1.87 -5.81
C VAL A 132 24.94 -2.09 -6.67
N VAL A 133 24.72 -2.13 -7.98
CA VAL A 133 25.79 -2.21 -8.98
C VAL A 133 25.82 -0.87 -9.71
N PHE A 134 26.88 -0.09 -9.48
CA PHE A 134 27.06 1.23 -10.08
C PHE A 134 28.51 1.42 -10.52
N GLU A 135 28.71 1.93 -11.74
CA GLU A 135 30.05 2.14 -12.34
C GLU A 135 30.96 0.90 -12.28
N GLY A 136 30.41 -0.30 -12.45
CA GLY A 136 31.18 -1.56 -12.44
C GLY A 136 31.57 -2.06 -11.05
N HIS A 137 31.10 -1.41 -9.98
CA HIS A 137 31.32 -1.83 -8.60
C HIS A 137 30.02 -2.31 -7.95
N ALA A 138 30.07 -3.48 -7.31
CA ALA A 138 28.96 -4.02 -6.52
C ALA A 138 29.23 -3.80 -5.03
N ARG A 139 28.24 -3.25 -4.31
CA ARG A 139 28.28 -3.14 -2.85
C ARG A 139 26.88 -3.16 -2.26
N ALA A 140 26.78 -3.53 -0.98
CA ALA A 140 25.54 -3.37 -0.23
C ALA A 140 25.10 -1.89 -0.25
N ALA A 141 23.80 -1.67 -0.44
CA ALA A 141 23.19 -0.36 -0.35
C ALA A 141 23.32 0.17 1.09
N ARG A 142 23.50 1.47 1.21
CA ARG A 142 23.58 2.16 2.52
C ARG A 142 22.26 2.80 2.91
N SER A 143 21.39 3.08 1.94
CA SER A 143 20.08 3.69 2.16
C SER A 143 19.14 3.37 1.01
N ILE A 144 17.84 3.52 1.26
CA ILE A 144 16.83 3.42 0.20
C ILE A 144 16.99 4.52 -0.86
N GLN A 145 17.53 5.69 -0.48
CA GLN A 145 17.78 6.78 -1.41
C GLN A 145 18.81 6.39 -2.47
N GLU A 146 19.87 5.68 -2.08
CA GLU A 146 20.87 5.16 -3.00
C GLU A 146 20.26 4.14 -3.98
N VAL A 147 19.37 3.27 -3.51
CA VAL A 147 18.64 2.33 -4.38
C VAL A 147 17.75 3.07 -5.37
N ARG A 148 17.01 4.10 -4.91
CA ARG A 148 16.18 4.95 -5.79
C ARG A 148 17.01 5.62 -6.87
N ASP A 149 18.16 6.20 -6.50
CA ASP A 149 19.05 6.90 -7.43
C ASP A 149 19.61 5.94 -8.50
N VAL A 150 20.05 4.74 -8.10
CA VAL A 150 20.56 3.70 -9.03
C VAL A 150 19.47 3.17 -9.96
N LEU A 151 18.24 2.98 -9.46
CA LEU A 151 17.10 2.55 -10.28
C LEU A 151 16.50 3.69 -11.11
N GLY A 152 16.99 4.92 -10.99
CA GLY A 152 16.48 6.08 -11.72
C GLY A 152 15.06 6.49 -11.32
N VAL A 153 14.63 6.14 -10.10
CA VAL A 153 13.30 6.46 -9.57
C VAL A 153 13.19 7.98 -9.38
N ARG A 154 12.31 8.61 -10.16
CA ARG A 154 12.02 10.05 -10.05
C ARG A 154 10.84 10.28 -9.11
N ALA A 155 11.14 10.55 -7.85
CA ALA A 155 10.16 11.10 -6.91
C ALA A 155 10.02 12.62 -7.12
N SER A 156 8.85 13.19 -6.81
CA SER A 156 8.72 14.64 -6.66
C SER A 156 9.62 15.12 -5.51
N ASP A 157 10.09 16.38 -5.55
CA ASP A 157 11.09 16.88 -4.60
C ASP A 157 10.69 16.68 -3.12
N ASN A 158 9.40 16.85 -2.80
CA ASN A 158 8.85 16.65 -1.46
C ASN A 158 8.76 15.18 -1.03
N LEU A 159 8.79 14.23 -1.97
CA LEU A 159 8.75 12.79 -1.72
C LEU A 159 10.12 12.13 -1.83
N ARG A 160 11.12 12.86 -2.35
CA ARG A 160 12.47 12.35 -2.60
C ARG A 160 13.13 11.85 -1.32
N HIS A 161 13.03 12.61 -0.23
CA HIS A 161 13.60 12.24 1.06
C HIS A 161 12.63 11.45 1.95
N ALA A 162 11.35 11.39 1.57
CA ALA A 162 10.33 10.73 2.36
C ALA A 162 10.51 9.21 2.33
N GLU A 163 10.58 8.63 3.51
CA GLU A 163 10.57 7.18 3.72
C GLU A 163 9.14 6.68 3.91
N LEU A 164 8.32 7.51 4.58
CA LEU A 164 6.91 7.29 4.84
C LEU A 164 6.09 8.49 4.34
N VAL A 165 5.06 8.20 3.55
CA VAL A 165 4.16 9.19 2.97
C VAL A 165 2.76 9.02 3.56
N LEU A 166 2.27 10.03 4.26
CA LEU A 166 0.93 10.05 4.81
C LEU A 166 -0.02 10.53 3.72
N VAL A 167 -0.97 9.68 3.32
CA VAL A 167 -1.89 9.97 2.21
C VAL A 167 -3.24 10.42 2.76
N VAL A 168 -3.69 11.60 2.34
CA VAL A 168 -4.97 12.21 2.74
C VAL A 168 -5.82 12.55 1.52
N GLU A 169 -7.13 12.74 1.70
CA GLU A 169 -8.05 12.97 0.58
C GLU A 169 -7.85 14.32 -0.10
N GLY A 170 -7.85 15.41 0.67
CA GLY A 170 -7.87 16.77 0.14
C GLY A 170 -6.66 17.62 0.53
N MET A 171 -6.52 18.75 -0.17
CA MET A 171 -5.49 19.74 0.14
C MET A 171 -5.69 20.38 1.51
N SER A 172 -6.95 20.60 1.92
CA SER A 172 -7.28 21.10 3.26
C SER A 172 -6.78 20.14 4.34
N ASP A 173 -6.96 18.84 4.16
CA ASP A 173 -6.50 17.80 5.08
C ASP A 173 -4.98 17.79 5.20
N LYS A 174 -4.29 17.96 4.07
CA LYS A 174 -2.83 18.09 4.05
C LYS A 174 -2.37 19.29 4.88
N VAL A 175 -2.99 20.46 4.69
CA VAL A 175 -2.63 21.68 5.45
C VAL A 175 -2.86 21.47 6.95
N MET A 176 -3.98 20.86 7.34
CA MET A 176 -4.28 20.55 8.74
C MET A 176 -3.26 19.56 9.32
N LEU A 177 -2.98 18.47 8.60
CA LEU A 177 -2.08 17.42 9.07
C LEU A 177 -0.64 17.92 9.14
N ASP A 178 -0.16 18.66 8.14
CA ASP A 178 1.18 19.29 8.15
C ASP A 178 1.36 20.18 9.41
N ALA A 179 0.33 20.96 9.78
CA ALA A 179 0.37 21.82 10.96
C ALA A 179 0.39 21.04 12.28
N ILE A 180 -0.44 20.01 12.41
CA ILE A 180 -0.53 19.18 13.62
C ILE A 180 0.74 18.35 13.80
N LEU A 181 1.28 17.74 12.73
CA LEU A 181 2.54 16.98 12.77
C LEU A 181 3.74 17.88 13.09
N GLY A 182 3.73 19.13 12.62
CA GLY A 182 4.78 20.12 12.90
C GLY A 182 4.97 20.42 14.40
N ILE A 183 3.95 20.18 15.22
CA ILE A 183 3.98 20.35 16.68
C ILE A 183 3.84 19.03 17.46
N ALA A 184 3.81 17.88 16.77
CA ALA A 184 3.67 16.59 17.42
C ALA A 184 4.83 16.35 18.42
N PRO A 185 4.63 15.60 19.50
CA PRO A 185 5.71 15.29 20.41
C PRO A 185 6.67 14.24 19.80
N GLY A 186 7.94 14.29 20.23
CA GLY A 186 8.87 13.17 20.10
C GLY A 186 9.38 12.86 18.69
N SER A 187 9.42 11.57 18.36
CA SER A 187 10.01 11.04 17.13
C SER A 187 9.25 11.46 15.89
N LEU A 188 7.93 11.69 16.00
CA LEU A 188 7.07 12.05 14.89
C LEU A 188 7.40 13.44 14.33
N GLN A 189 7.53 14.45 15.20
CA GLN A 189 7.93 15.80 14.78
C GLN A 189 9.35 15.83 14.21
N THR A 190 10.28 15.07 14.79
CA THR A 190 11.65 14.99 14.29
C THR A 190 11.66 14.40 12.88
N ALA A 191 11.00 13.26 12.68
CA ALA A 191 10.89 12.62 11.37
C ALA A 191 10.18 13.49 10.32
N PHE A 192 9.17 14.27 10.72
CA PHE A 192 8.50 15.21 9.84
C PHE A 192 9.40 16.39 9.45
N ARG A 193 10.09 17.02 10.42
CA ARG A 193 10.99 18.16 10.16
C ARG A 193 12.20 17.80 9.31
N ASP A 194 12.73 16.59 9.51
CA ASP A 194 13.87 16.08 8.74
C ASP A 194 13.45 15.54 7.36
N GLY A 195 12.15 15.57 7.04
CA GLY A 195 11.61 15.16 5.74
C GLY A 195 11.48 13.65 5.54
N ALA A 196 11.72 12.84 6.58
CA ALA A 196 11.50 11.40 6.54
C ALA A 196 10.02 11.03 6.44
N ILE A 197 9.14 11.89 6.96
CA ILE A 197 7.69 11.86 6.72
C ILE A 197 7.30 13.01 5.80
N ALA A 198 6.49 12.70 4.79
CA ALA A 198 5.81 13.70 3.98
C ALA A 198 4.29 13.44 3.96
N VAL A 199 3.48 14.50 3.85
CA VAL A 199 2.03 14.37 3.63
C VAL A 199 1.73 14.63 2.15
N SER A 200 0.92 13.76 1.54
CA SER A 200 0.44 13.87 0.17
C SER A 200 -1.08 13.86 0.13
N ALA A 201 -1.69 14.88 -0.45
CA ALA A 201 -3.12 14.87 -0.77
C ALA A 201 -3.37 14.09 -2.07
N LEU A 202 -4.54 13.46 -2.19
CA LEU A 202 -5.04 13.05 -3.49
C LEU A 202 -5.34 14.33 -4.31
N ALA A 203 -4.84 14.40 -5.54
CA ALA A 203 -5.31 15.45 -6.45
C ALA A 203 -6.82 15.23 -6.67
N GLY A 204 -7.62 16.30 -6.81
CA GLY A 204 -9.10 16.28 -6.82
C GLY A 204 -9.80 15.54 -7.97
N GLY A 205 -9.34 14.33 -8.29
CA GLY A 205 -9.72 13.45 -9.38
C GLY A 205 -8.84 12.19 -9.47
N SER A 206 -7.70 12.12 -8.75
CA SER A 206 -6.88 10.92 -8.66
C SER A 206 -7.48 9.94 -7.65
N LYS A 207 -7.68 8.68 -8.07
CA LYS A 207 -8.07 7.60 -7.16
C LYS A 207 -6.92 7.22 -6.24
N LEU A 208 -7.24 6.83 -5.00
CA LEU A 208 -6.26 6.34 -4.02
C LEU A 208 -5.34 5.27 -4.61
N THR A 209 -5.92 4.29 -5.31
CA THR A 209 -5.19 3.19 -5.97
C THR A 209 -4.07 3.67 -6.90
N TYR A 210 -4.32 4.73 -7.66
CA TYR A 210 -3.32 5.30 -8.56
C TYR A 210 -2.16 5.94 -7.79
N GLN A 211 -2.48 6.75 -6.78
CA GLN A 211 -1.45 7.41 -5.95
C GLN A 211 -0.60 6.39 -5.19
N LEU A 212 -1.22 5.37 -4.60
CA LEU A 212 -0.49 4.31 -3.91
C LEU A 212 0.39 3.48 -4.86
N GLY A 213 -0.06 3.28 -6.10
CA GLY A 213 0.78 2.67 -7.15
C GLY A 213 2.06 3.46 -7.39
N ILE A 214 1.95 4.78 -7.59
CA ILE A 214 3.11 5.67 -7.76
C ILE A 214 4.02 5.61 -6.52
N LEU A 215 3.45 5.69 -5.32
CA LEU A 215 4.25 5.68 -4.09
C LEU A 215 5.00 4.36 -3.91
N ARG A 216 4.35 3.23 -4.19
CA ARG A 216 4.98 1.91 -4.18
C ARG A 216 6.12 1.84 -5.20
N ASP A 217 5.89 2.28 -6.43
CA ASP A 217 6.90 2.28 -7.49
C ASP A 217 8.05 3.25 -7.17
N SER A 218 7.78 4.31 -6.41
CA SER A 218 8.79 5.24 -5.89
C SER A 218 9.58 4.72 -4.70
N LEU A 219 9.35 3.48 -4.27
CA LEU A 219 9.94 2.94 -3.04
C LEU A 219 9.61 3.83 -1.84
N ALA A 220 8.39 4.31 -1.69
CA ALA A 220 7.94 5.01 -0.49
C ALA A 220 6.99 4.09 0.30
N LEU A 221 7.18 4.01 1.62
CA LEU A 221 6.12 3.50 2.47
C LEU A 221 5.02 4.54 2.50
N TYR A 222 3.79 4.10 2.76
CA TYR A 222 2.68 5.01 2.94
C TYR A 222 1.74 4.57 4.04
N HIS A 223 0.98 5.52 4.56
CA HIS A 223 -0.11 5.26 5.49
C HIS A 223 -1.27 6.20 5.17
N CYS A 224 -2.46 5.67 4.97
CA CYS A 224 -3.62 6.46 4.57
C CYS A 224 -4.39 6.97 5.79
N PHE A 225 -4.78 8.23 5.78
CA PHE A 225 -5.73 8.80 6.73
C PHE A 225 -6.84 9.51 5.97
N LEU A 226 -7.99 8.87 5.87
CA LEU A 226 -9.09 9.26 4.97
C LEU A 226 -10.37 9.52 5.77
N ASP A 227 -11.35 10.15 5.13
CA ASP A 227 -12.65 10.36 5.73
C ASP A 227 -13.34 9.02 5.97
N ASN A 228 -14.07 8.90 7.09
CA ASN A 228 -14.89 7.74 7.36
C ASN A 228 -16.27 7.90 6.72
N ASP A 229 -16.33 8.01 5.40
CA ASP A 229 -17.59 8.02 4.65
C ASP A 229 -17.61 6.94 3.56
N ASP A 230 -18.67 6.90 2.76
CA ASP A 230 -18.82 5.86 1.72
C ASP A 230 -17.70 5.96 0.66
N THR A 231 -17.23 7.18 0.37
CA THR A 231 -16.14 7.42 -0.59
C THR A 231 -14.82 6.90 -0.03
N GLY A 232 -14.48 7.29 1.21
CA GLY A 232 -13.24 6.87 1.87
C GLY A 232 -13.18 5.34 2.05
N ARG A 233 -14.28 4.71 2.47
CA ARG A 233 -14.36 3.24 2.61
C ARG A 233 -14.21 2.51 1.28
N THR A 234 -14.89 2.97 0.23
CA THR A 234 -14.78 2.37 -1.11
C THR A 234 -13.36 2.51 -1.65
N ALA A 235 -12.70 3.65 -1.43
CA ALA A 235 -11.32 3.87 -1.87
C ALA A 235 -10.34 2.88 -1.21
N ILE A 236 -10.53 2.57 0.07
CA ILE A 236 -9.74 1.56 0.78
C ILE A 236 -10.05 0.16 0.27
N GLU A 237 -11.32 -0.19 0.05
CA GLU A 237 -11.72 -1.49 -0.49
C GLU A 237 -11.08 -1.74 -1.87
N ASP A 238 -11.17 -0.75 -2.77
CA ASP A 238 -10.53 -0.80 -4.09
C ASP A 238 -9.00 -0.99 -3.99
N ALA A 239 -8.35 -0.29 -3.05
CA ALA A 239 -6.91 -0.43 -2.81
C ALA A 239 -6.53 -1.78 -2.20
N TRP A 240 -7.38 -2.34 -1.34
CA TRP A 240 -7.19 -3.65 -0.75
C TRP A 240 -7.30 -4.75 -1.80
N VAL A 241 -8.34 -4.70 -2.65
CA VAL A 241 -8.52 -5.63 -3.78
C VAL A 241 -7.34 -5.55 -4.77
N ALA A 242 -6.77 -4.36 -4.95
CA ALA A 242 -5.57 -4.16 -5.77
C ALA A 242 -4.26 -4.62 -5.12
N GLY A 243 -4.28 -5.09 -3.86
CA GLY A 243 -3.09 -5.49 -3.11
C GLY A 243 -2.15 -4.33 -2.78
N LEU A 244 -2.70 -3.11 -2.65
CA LEU A 244 -1.93 -1.90 -2.34
C LEU A 244 -1.94 -1.56 -0.85
N VAL A 245 -2.94 -2.03 -0.09
CA VAL A 245 -3.04 -1.78 1.36
C VAL A 245 -3.43 -3.05 2.10
N THR A 246 -3.05 -3.10 3.38
CA THR A 246 -3.53 -4.03 4.39
C THR A 246 -4.25 -3.27 5.52
N ASP A 247 -4.87 -3.97 6.45
CA ASP A 247 -5.51 -3.34 7.63
C ASP A 247 -4.55 -2.56 8.52
N ALA A 248 -3.24 -2.75 8.36
CA ALA A 248 -2.22 -1.97 9.07
C ALA A 248 -1.89 -0.63 8.39
N ASP A 249 -2.27 -0.42 7.13
CA ASP A 249 -1.81 0.69 6.26
C ASP A 249 -2.75 1.90 6.22
N TYR A 250 -3.90 1.85 6.89
CA TYR A 250 -4.86 2.94 6.86
C TYR A 250 -5.57 3.15 8.18
N HIS A 251 -6.06 4.37 8.40
CA HIS A 251 -7.02 4.73 9.43
C HIS A 251 -8.09 5.61 8.80
N LEU A 252 -9.33 5.49 9.29
CA LEU A 252 -10.42 6.37 8.88
C LEU A 252 -10.73 7.36 10.01
N ALA A 253 -11.03 8.61 9.64
CA ALA A 253 -11.39 9.70 10.54
C ALA A 253 -12.77 9.46 11.17
N SER A 254 -12.83 8.50 12.08
CA SER A 254 -14.05 8.06 12.76
C SER A 254 -14.29 8.86 14.03
N CYS A 255 -15.56 9.24 14.26
CA CYS A 255 -16.03 9.89 15.48
C CYS A 255 -17.00 8.98 16.26
N PRO A 256 -16.92 8.93 17.60
CA PRO A 256 -17.84 8.13 18.41
C PRO A 256 -19.32 8.47 18.15
N GLY A 257 -20.11 7.45 17.81
CA GLY A 257 -21.55 7.58 17.58
C GLY A 257 -21.95 8.10 16.19
N MET A 258 -20.99 8.27 15.27
CA MET A 258 -21.23 8.67 13.89
C MET A 258 -20.96 7.51 12.92
N THR A 259 -21.86 7.32 11.95
CA THR A 259 -21.66 6.34 10.86
C THR A 259 -20.74 6.91 9.78
N ASN A 260 -20.96 8.17 9.42
CA ASN A 260 -20.15 8.90 8.47
C ASN A 260 -19.51 10.10 9.16
N SER A 261 -18.21 10.29 9.00
CA SER A 261 -17.47 11.43 9.54
C SER A 261 -16.30 11.80 8.65
N GLU A 262 -15.92 13.08 8.71
CA GLU A 262 -14.80 13.66 7.96
C GLU A 262 -13.69 14.06 8.94
N ILE A 263 -12.48 14.35 8.46
CA ILE A 263 -11.37 14.83 9.30
C ILE A 263 -11.79 16.07 10.11
N GLU A 264 -12.59 16.97 9.54
CA GLU A 264 -13.09 18.16 10.23
C GLU A 264 -14.01 17.83 11.42
N ASP A 265 -14.61 16.62 11.49
CA ASP A 265 -15.40 16.19 12.64
C ASP A 265 -14.55 15.99 13.91
N LEU A 266 -13.25 15.71 13.74
CA LEU A 266 -12.29 15.52 14.82
C LEU A 266 -11.85 16.85 15.46
N LEU A 267 -12.09 17.96 14.78
CA LEU A 267 -11.62 19.27 15.20
C LEU A 267 -12.46 19.85 16.35
N ASP A 268 -11.82 20.68 17.15
CA ASP A 268 -12.50 21.57 18.07
C ASP A 268 -13.13 22.72 17.27
N VAL A 269 -14.45 22.84 17.37
CA VAL A 269 -15.23 23.86 16.67
C VAL A 269 -14.78 25.27 17.04
N ASP A 270 -14.30 25.48 18.27
CA ASP A 270 -13.94 26.82 18.73
C ASP A 270 -12.69 27.37 18.03
N VAL A 271 -11.87 26.50 17.41
CA VAL A 271 -10.70 26.88 16.61
C VAL A 271 -11.07 27.65 15.36
N TYR A 272 -12.20 27.32 14.72
CA TYR A 272 -12.61 27.92 13.45
C TYR A 272 -13.97 28.65 13.51
N ARG A 273 -14.73 28.53 14.60
CA ARG A 273 -16.06 29.12 14.75
C ARG A 273 -16.09 30.59 14.37
N ALA A 274 -15.25 31.40 15.00
CA ALA A 274 -15.24 32.84 14.77
C ALA A 274 -14.91 33.18 13.32
N ALA A 275 -14.01 32.43 12.68
CA ALA A 275 -13.63 32.66 11.29
C ALA A 275 -14.81 32.39 10.33
N ILE A 276 -15.56 31.31 10.54
CA ILE A 276 -16.73 30.97 9.73
C ILE A 276 -17.89 31.94 9.99
N GLU A 277 -18.24 32.18 11.25
CA GLU A 277 -19.37 33.04 11.62
C GLU A 277 -19.16 34.48 11.12
N ASN A 278 -17.94 35.01 11.21
CA ASN A 278 -17.62 36.35 10.72
C ASN A 278 -17.60 36.44 9.19
N ALA A 279 -17.03 35.46 8.51
CA ALA A 279 -16.92 35.47 7.05
C ALA A 279 -18.28 35.35 6.37
N TYR A 280 -19.13 34.43 6.84
CA TYR A 280 -20.39 34.10 6.18
C TYR A 280 -21.61 34.77 6.81
N ARG A 281 -21.45 35.43 7.97
CA ARG A 281 -22.53 36.04 8.75
C ARG A 281 -23.62 35.02 9.11
N ILE A 282 -23.19 33.93 9.72
CA ILE A 282 -24.03 32.83 10.22
C ILE A 282 -23.66 32.51 11.66
N SER A 283 -24.45 31.68 12.33
CA SER A 283 -24.12 31.09 13.63
C SER A 283 -23.97 29.58 13.54
N LEU A 284 -22.88 29.04 14.08
CA LEU A 284 -22.66 27.61 14.29
C LEU A 284 -23.22 27.12 15.63
N SER A 285 -23.75 28.02 16.47
CA SER A 285 -24.34 27.71 17.77
C SER A 285 -25.81 27.25 17.67
N VAL A 286 -26.15 26.56 16.58
CA VAL A 286 -27.50 26.09 16.28
C VAL A 286 -27.63 24.57 16.44
N LYS A 287 -28.85 24.09 16.69
CA LYS A 287 -29.13 22.67 16.97
C LYS A 287 -28.69 21.75 15.82
N GLN A 288 -28.80 22.23 14.58
CA GLN A 288 -28.41 21.55 13.35
C GLN A 288 -26.93 21.15 13.35
N PHE A 289 -26.07 21.98 13.96
CA PHE A 289 -24.65 21.71 14.06
C PHE A 289 -24.30 20.88 15.30
N ARG A 290 -24.88 21.21 16.47
CA ARG A 290 -24.51 20.61 17.76
C ARG A 290 -24.97 19.16 17.97
N HIS A 291 -26.13 18.79 17.43
CA HIS A 291 -26.77 17.49 17.69
C HIS A 291 -26.90 16.62 16.43
N GLY A 292 -26.22 16.99 15.35
CA GLY A 292 -26.23 16.22 14.11
C GLY A 292 -25.35 14.98 14.19
N LYS A 293 -25.88 13.82 13.79
CA LYS A 293 -25.08 12.59 13.54
C LYS A 293 -24.55 12.49 12.11
N ALA A 294 -24.89 13.46 11.26
CA ALA A 294 -24.37 13.58 9.91
C ALA A 294 -22.91 14.08 9.94
N LYS A 295 -22.17 13.81 8.87
CA LYS A 295 -20.79 14.29 8.68
C LYS A 295 -20.71 15.81 8.65
N TRP A 296 -19.51 16.34 8.89
CA TRP A 296 -19.27 17.77 9.08
C TRP A 296 -19.85 18.65 7.97
N SER A 297 -19.57 18.32 6.70
CA SER A 297 -20.05 19.06 5.52
C SER A 297 -21.58 19.15 5.45
N ASP A 298 -22.28 18.03 5.68
CA ASP A 298 -23.74 17.96 5.72
C ASP A 298 -24.34 18.79 6.86
N ARG A 299 -23.67 18.81 8.02
CA ARG A 299 -24.11 19.66 9.14
C ARG A 299 -23.95 21.13 8.77
N LEU A 300 -22.85 21.53 8.15
CA LEU A 300 -22.67 22.91 7.70
C LEU A 300 -23.65 23.30 6.60
N ARG A 301 -23.91 22.44 5.62
CA ARG A 301 -24.94 22.68 4.60
C ARG A 301 -26.27 23.08 5.24
N LYS A 302 -26.75 22.29 6.20
CA LYS A 302 -28.00 22.57 6.94
C LYS A 302 -27.95 23.89 7.71
N VAL A 303 -26.80 24.24 8.28
CA VAL A 303 -26.60 25.50 9.00
C VAL A 303 -26.68 26.70 8.05
N PHE A 304 -26.04 26.60 6.88
CA PHE A 304 -26.08 27.63 5.85
C PHE A 304 -27.50 27.80 5.30
N GLU A 305 -28.14 26.72 4.87
CA GLU A 305 -29.49 26.73 4.29
C GLU A 305 -30.53 27.27 5.28
N SER A 306 -30.49 26.83 6.54
CA SER A 306 -31.42 27.31 7.58
C SER A 306 -31.24 28.78 7.95
N GLN A 307 -30.10 29.38 7.60
CA GLN A 307 -29.81 30.79 7.80
C GLN A 307 -29.83 31.60 6.49
N GLY A 308 -30.46 31.04 5.45
CA GLY A 308 -30.70 31.72 4.17
C GLY A 308 -29.43 31.91 3.33
N LYS A 309 -28.40 31.09 3.53
CA LYS A 309 -27.17 31.09 2.72
C LYS A 309 -27.18 29.94 1.73
N ILE A 310 -26.55 30.18 0.57
CA ILE A 310 -26.35 29.16 -0.45
C ILE A 310 -25.21 28.24 -0.02
N TRP A 311 -25.40 26.93 -0.18
CA TRP A 311 -24.36 25.92 -0.08
C TRP A 311 -24.14 25.28 -1.45
N ASN A 312 -22.89 25.29 -1.92
CA ASN A 312 -22.44 24.65 -3.16
C ASN A 312 -20.98 24.24 -3.02
N ASP A 313 -20.44 23.50 -3.98
CA ASP A 313 -19.08 22.96 -3.94
C ASP A 313 -18.01 24.05 -3.74
N ARG A 314 -18.21 25.23 -4.33
CA ARG A 314 -17.32 26.38 -4.11
C ARG A 314 -17.32 26.82 -2.65
N THR A 315 -18.51 26.99 -2.06
CA THR A 315 -18.66 27.41 -0.67
C THR A 315 -18.08 26.37 0.28
N GLU A 316 -18.35 25.09 0.01
CA GLU A 316 -17.79 23.98 0.77
C GLU A 316 -16.25 23.99 0.76
N LEU A 317 -15.64 24.14 -0.42
CA LEU A 317 -14.19 24.24 -0.58
C LEU A 317 -13.60 25.46 0.15
N GLU A 318 -14.23 26.64 0.02
CA GLU A 318 -13.79 27.87 0.70
C GLU A 318 -13.85 27.72 2.23
N VAL A 319 -14.92 27.09 2.76
CA VAL A 319 -15.06 26.83 4.19
C VAL A 319 -14.02 25.83 4.65
N LYS A 320 -13.83 24.69 3.96
CA LYS A 320 -12.79 23.70 4.29
C LYS A 320 -11.39 24.33 4.32
N THR A 321 -11.07 25.15 3.31
CA THR A 321 -9.79 25.88 3.24
C THR A 321 -9.63 26.80 4.45
N ARG A 322 -10.66 27.57 4.80
CA ARG A 322 -10.63 28.49 5.95
C ARG A 322 -10.47 27.76 7.29
N VAL A 323 -11.09 26.58 7.43
CA VAL A 323 -10.90 25.72 8.61
C VAL A 323 -9.46 25.25 8.69
N ALA A 324 -8.89 24.79 7.58
CA ALA A 324 -7.50 24.36 7.51
C ALA A 324 -6.52 25.49 7.88
N ASP A 325 -6.77 26.72 7.42
CA ASP A 325 -5.98 27.90 7.81
C ASP A 325 -6.06 28.17 9.32
N CYS A 326 -7.24 28.03 9.93
CA CYS A 326 -7.41 28.22 11.37
C CYS A 326 -6.65 27.15 12.18
N VAL A 327 -6.67 25.90 11.71
CA VAL A 327 -5.89 24.80 12.29
C VAL A 327 -4.39 25.06 12.13
N HIS A 328 -3.95 25.56 10.97
CA HIS A 328 -2.56 25.90 10.72
C HIS A 328 -2.03 26.96 11.70
N VAL A 329 -2.85 27.95 12.04
CA VAL A 329 -2.50 29.00 13.01
C VAL A 329 -2.51 28.46 14.45
N ASN A 330 -3.44 27.57 14.81
CA ASN A 330 -3.61 27.07 16.18
C ASN A 330 -3.58 25.52 16.29
N PRO A 331 -2.49 24.84 15.86
CA PRO A 331 -2.48 23.38 15.74
C PRO A 331 -2.58 22.67 17.10
N GLY A 332 -2.10 23.30 18.19
CA GLY A 332 -2.08 22.70 19.53
C GLY A 332 -3.46 22.54 20.18
N GLN A 333 -4.45 23.27 19.69
CA GLN A 333 -5.84 23.22 20.16
C GLN A 333 -6.79 22.67 19.09
N ALA A 334 -6.25 22.24 17.95
CA ALA A 334 -7.03 21.87 16.76
C ALA A 334 -7.96 20.68 17.00
N LEU A 335 -7.51 19.66 17.73
CA LEU A 335 -8.23 18.40 17.91
C LEU A 335 -9.09 18.39 19.16
N HIS A 336 -10.36 18.02 19.02
CA HIS A 336 -11.28 17.91 20.14
C HIS A 336 -10.95 16.69 21.02
N PRO A 337 -10.74 16.84 22.35
CA PRO A 337 -10.27 15.76 23.22
C PRO A 337 -11.11 14.47 23.18
N ALA A 338 -12.43 14.59 23.09
CA ALA A 338 -13.32 13.43 23.07
C ALA A 338 -13.56 12.79 21.68
N LYS A 339 -13.00 13.38 20.60
CA LYS A 339 -13.25 12.92 19.22
C LYS A 339 -11.98 12.42 18.51
N ARG A 340 -10.81 12.77 19.02
CA ARG A 340 -9.50 12.50 18.39
C ARG A 340 -8.98 11.05 18.50
N ALA A 341 -9.77 10.11 19.02
CA ALA A 341 -9.30 8.74 19.27
C ALA A 341 -8.78 8.03 18.00
N SER A 342 -9.44 8.23 16.85
CA SER A 342 -8.99 7.69 15.56
C SER A 342 -7.69 8.33 15.07
N PHE A 343 -7.51 9.63 15.33
CA PHE A 343 -6.26 10.34 15.04
C PHE A 343 -5.11 9.87 15.94
N ASP A 344 -5.36 9.66 17.23
CA ASP A 344 -4.34 9.19 18.18
C ASP A 344 -3.87 7.76 17.85
N ALA A 345 -4.80 6.90 17.42
CA ALA A 345 -4.47 5.58 16.89
C ALA A 345 -3.61 5.68 15.63
N PHE A 346 -3.97 6.57 14.70
CA PHE A 346 -3.21 6.85 13.49
C PHE A 346 -1.78 7.31 13.81
N THR A 347 -1.59 8.30 14.69
CA THR A 347 -0.25 8.77 15.07
C THR A 347 0.57 7.68 15.75
N SER A 348 -0.06 6.87 16.61
CA SER A 348 0.61 5.74 17.26
C SER A 348 1.09 4.70 16.25
N ALA A 349 0.27 4.37 15.25
CA ALA A 349 0.65 3.45 14.18
C ALA A 349 1.82 3.98 13.33
N VAL A 350 1.81 5.28 13.02
CA VAL A 350 2.91 5.94 12.31
C VAL A 350 4.21 5.91 13.14
N GLU A 351 4.15 6.15 14.44
CA GLU A 351 5.32 6.06 15.33
C GLU A 351 5.90 4.65 15.42
N VAL A 352 5.06 3.61 15.43
CA VAL A 352 5.51 2.21 15.36
C VAL A 352 6.27 1.96 14.06
N ARG A 353 5.73 2.38 12.91
CA ARG A 353 6.40 2.24 11.61
C ARG A 353 7.73 2.99 11.55
N LEU A 354 7.79 4.20 12.11
CA LEU A 354 9.05 4.94 12.22
C LEU A 354 10.09 4.20 13.06
N THR A 355 9.66 3.52 14.12
CA THR A 355 10.56 2.74 14.97
C THR A 355 11.09 1.51 14.25
N GLU A 356 10.24 0.83 13.47
CA GLU A 356 10.63 -0.30 12.62
C GLU A 356 11.64 0.13 11.54
N LEU A 357 11.41 1.29 10.90
CA LEU A 357 12.34 1.89 9.93
C LEU A 357 13.69 2.28 10.53
N LYS A 358 13.74 2.62 11.82
CA LYS A 358 15.01 2.90 12.51
C LYS A 358 15.75 1.61 12.82
N ARG A 359 15.05 0.56 13.24
CA ARG A 359 15.63 -0.75 13.54
C ARG A 359 16.20 -1.45 12.31
N SER A 360 15.62 -1.25 11.13
CA SER A 360 16.18 -1.80 9.88
C SER A 360 17.52 -1.18 9.46
N ARG A 361 17.98 -0.13 10.17
CA ARG A 361 19.25 0.57 9.89
C ARG A 361 20.37 0.21 10.87
N GLU A 362 20.02 -0.32 12.04
CA GLU A 362 20.96 -0.76 13.08
C GLU A 362 21.34 -2.22 12.87
#